data_AF-R7SIA0-F1
#
_entry.id   AF-R7SIA0-F1
#
_cell.length_a   1.000
_cell.length_b   1.000
_cell.length_c   1.000
_cell.angle_alpha   90.00
_cell.angle_beta   90.00
_cell.angle_gamma   90.00
#
_symmetry.space_group_name_H-M   'P 1'
#
loop_
_entity.id
_entity.type
_entity.pdbx_description
1 polymer ?
#
loop_
_entity_poly.entity_id
_entity_poly.type
_entity_poly.pdbx_seq_one_letter_code
_entity_poly.pdbx_strand_id
1 'polypeptide(L)' 'IEVDAKYIKGMLAAPDLQPNAVINRWIAEILTYPHKLIHVPATKHKGPDALSRR' A
#
# COMPACT_ATOMS: atom_id res chain seq x y z
N ILE A 1 6.23 -1.22 7.59
CA ILE A 1 4.85 -0.69 7.55
C ILE A 1 3.91 -1.88 7.35
N GLU A 2 2.98 -2.03 8.28
CA GLU A 2 1.95 -3.07 8.20
C GLU A 2 0.75 -2.54 7.43
N VAL A 3 0.21 -3.35 6.51
CA VAL A 3 -0.98 -3.01 5.73
C VAL A 3 -1.90 -4.22 5.56
N ASP A 4 -3.20 -3.99 5.57
CA ASP A 4 -4.20 -5.02 5.28
C ASP A 4 -4.52 -5.14 3.78
N ALA A 5 -4.23 -4.10 3.01
CA ALA A 5 -4.41 -4.05 1.57
C ALA A 5 -3.35 -4.89 0.82
N LYS A 6 -3.69 -6.16 0.56
CA LYS A 6 -2.82 -7.13 -0.13
C LYS A 6 -2.32 -6.66 -1.50
N TYR A 7 -3.12 -5.88 -2.22
CA TYR A 7 -2.80 -5.43 -3.58
C TYR A 7 -1.65 -4.42 -3.64
N ILE A 8 -1.45 -3.59 -2.60
CA ILE A 8 -0.38 -2.58 -2.55
C ILE A 8 0.99 -3.22 -2.77
N LYS A 9 1.21 -4.41 -2.18
CA LYS A 9 2.47 -5.14 -2.35
C LYS A 9 2.75 -5.48 -3.81
N GLY A 10 1.72 -5.87 -4.57
CA GLY A 10 1.86 -6.15 -6.01
C GLY A 10 2.10 -4.89 -6.82
N MET A 11 1.38 -3.81 -6.51
CA MET A 11 1.50 -2.52 -7.20
C MET A 11 2.90 -1.93 -7.08
N LEU A 12 3.53 -2.04 -5.91
CA LEU A 12 4.91 -1.55 -5.71
C LEU A 12 5.98 -2.49 -6.28
N ALA A 13 5.68 -3.79 -6.43
CA ALA A 13 6.60 -4.75 -7.01
C ALA A 13 6.64 -4.69 -8.54
N ALA A 14 5.54 -4.27 -9.17
CA ALA A 14 5.42 -4.15 -10.63
C ALA A 14 4.69 -2.85 -11.01
N PRO A 15 5.30 -1.67 -10.77
CA PRO A 15 4.67 -0.36 -11.00
C PRO A 15 4.22 -0.15 -12.45
N ASP A 16 4.93 -0.73 -13.42
CA ASP A 16 4.67 -0.53 -14.85
C ASP A 16 3.39 -1.23 -15.35
N LEU A 17 2.81 -2.12 -14.55
CA LEU A 17 1.55 -2.81 -14.89
C LEU A 17 0.30 -1.98 -14.58
N GLN A 18 0.44 -0.85 -13.87
CA GLN A 18 -0.71 -0.03 -13.52
C GLN A 18 -1.13 0.89 -14.70
N PRO A 19 -2.38 0.81 -15.18
CA PRO A 19 -2.84 1.63 -16.31
C PRO A 19 -3.16 3.09 -15.93
N ASN A 20 -3.05 3.47 -14.65
CA ASN A 20 -3.49 4.77 -14.14
C ASN A 20 -2.31 5.67 -13.79
N ALA A 21 -2.18 6.81 -14.50
CA ALA A 21 -1.12 7.78 -14.32
C ALA A 21 -1.05 8.39 -12.90
N VAL A 22 -2.18 8.58 -12.22
CA VAL A 22 -2.22 9.11 -10.85
C VAL A 22 -1.62 8.11 -9.87
N ILE A 23 -1.94 6.83 -10.04
CA ILE A 23 -1.42 5.76 -9.19
C ILE A 23 0.09 5.59 -9.40
N ASN A 24 0.56 5.64 -10.66
CA ASN A 24 1.99 5.55 -10.96
C ASN A 24 2.81 6.68 -10.33
N ARG A 25 2.26 7.91 -10.27
CA ARG A 25 2.92 9.02 -9.57
C ARG A 25 3.09 8.74 -8.08
N TRP A 26 2.05 8.23 -7.41
CA TRP A 26 2.13 7.87 -5.98
C TRP A 26 3.08 6.70 -5.73
N ILE A 27 3.09 5.69 -6.60
CA ILE A 27 4.04 4.57 -6.48
C ILE A 27 5.48 5.09 -6.58
N ALA A 28 5.77 5.95 -7.57
CA ALA A 28 7.09 6.54 -7.74
C ALA A 28 7.53 7.30 -6.48
N GLU A 29 6.63 8.09 -5.88
CA GLU A 29 6.92 8.83 -4.65
C GLU A 29 7.14 7.89 -3.45
N ILE A 30 6.30 6.86 -3.27
CA ILE A 30 6.44 5.89 -2.18
C ILE A 30 7.78 5.15 -2.25
N LEU A 31 8.25 4.83 -3.46
CA LEU A 31 9.53 4.15 -3.69
C LEU A 31 10.76 5.01 -3.34
N THR A 32 10.61 6.33 -3.18
CA THR A 32 11.71 7.20 -2.73
C THR A 32 12.08 7.02 -1.26
N TYR A 33 11.21 6.38 -0.47
CA TYR A 33 11.42 6.16 0.96
C TYR A 33 11.87 4.72 1.23
N PRO A 34 12.88 4.49 2.09
CA PRO A 34 13.23 3.14 2.51
C PRO A 34 12.12 2.57 3.40
N HIS A 35 11.48 1.49 2.95
CA HIS A 35 10.42 0.85 3.71
C HIS A 35 10.36 -0.66 3.48
N LYS A 36 9.76 -1.38 4.43
CA LYS A 36 9.40 -2.80 4.29
C LYS A 36 7.91 -2.95 4.51
N LEU A 37 7.20 -3.42 3.50
CA LEU A 37 5.77 -3.70 3.58
C LEU A 37 5.52 -5.12 4.08
N ILE A 38 4.71 -5.22 5.13
CA ILE A 38 4.30 -6.48 5.75
C ILE A 38 2.77 -6.54 5.67
N HIS A 39 2.26 -7.56 5.01
CA HIS A 39 0.82 -7.77 4.96
C HIS A 39 0.33 -8.38 6.27
N VAL A 40 -0.72 -7.80 6.85
CA VAL A 40 -1.41 -8.30 8.05
C VAL A 40 -2.90 -8.48 7.75
N PRO A 41 -3.58 -9.52 8.27
CA PRO A 41 -5.03 -9.63 8.13
C PRO A 41 -5.76 -8.43 8.73
N ALA A 42 -6.83 -7.94 8.10
CA ALA A 42 -7.63 -6.80 8.57
C ALA A 42 -8.12 -6.96 10.02
N THR A 43 -8.42 -8.21 10.44
CA THR A 43 -8.80 -8.53 11.82
C THR A 43 -7.72 -8.19 12.86
N LYS A 44 -6.46 -8.12 12.44
CA LYS A 44 -5.29 -7.72 13.24
C LYS A 44 -4.86 -6.27 13.00
N HIS A 45 -5.49 -5.55 12.07
CA HIS A 45 -5.17 -4.17 11.70
C HIS A 45 -6.27 -3.17 12.12
N LYS A 46 -7.07 -3.52 13.14
CA LYS A 46 -8.27 -2.78 13.55
C LYS A 46 -8.03 -1.33 13.98
N GLY A 47 -6.86 -1.01 14.53
CA GLY A 47 -6.53 0.35 14.99
C GLY A 47 -6.53 1.34 13.82
N PRO A 48 -5.61 1.17 12.83
CA PRO A 48 -5.61 1.97 11.61
C PRO A 48 -6.92 1.89 10.82
N ASP A 49 -7.52 0.70 10.72
CA ASP A 49 -8.82 0.50 10.05
C ASP A 49 -9.95 1.33 10.68
N ALA A 50 -9.98 1.46 12.00
CA ALA A 50 -10.99 2.24 12.71
C ALA A 50 -10.79 3.75 12.52
N LEU A 51 -9.57 4.20 12.27
CA LEU A 51 -9.27 5.61 11.97
C LEU A 51 -9.71 5.98 10.55
N SER A 52 -9.63 5.06 9.59
CA SER A 52 -10.06 5.28 8.20
C SER A 52 -11.58 5.30 8.03
N ARG A 53 -12.36 4.85 9.02
CA ARG A 53 -13.83 4.74 8.96
C ARG A 53 -14.57 5.87 9.69
N ARG A 54 -13.87 6.96 10.01
CA ARG A 54 -14.46 8.16 10.59
C ARG A 54 -15.11 9.05 9.54
#